data_AF-U2G4X7-F1
#
_entry.id   AF-U2G4X7-F1
#
_cell.length_a   1.000
_cell.length_b   1.000
_cell.length_c   1.000
_cell.angle_alpha   90.00
_cell.angle_beta   90.00
_cell.angle_gamma   90.00
#
_symmetry.space_group_name_H-M   'P 1'
#
loop_
_entity.id
_entity.type
_entity.pdbx_description
1 polymer ?
#
loop_
_entity_poly.entity_id
_entity_poly.type
_entity_poly.pdbx_seq_one_letter_code
_entity_poly.pdbx_strand_id
1 'polypeptide(L)'
;MACIAFQPAMVVAKDAAQAAPEAGSRTYFQNFKDMVLAECLATAYKQAPGASKDIGSSTSALRDWTYYDMERAPDVIHALVAKYLARDYRNPVVESEVRDVKFDFLKCIDLYHGKELDVAAKQLVSRPNRTYRTEHSPKPQ
;
A
#
# COMPACT_ATOMS: atom_id res chain seq x y z
N MET A 1 -1.63 -48.26 46.53
CA MET A 1 -0.79 -47.27 45.83
C MET A 1 -1.13 -47.33 44.35
N ALA A 2 -1.81 -46.31 43.81
CA ALA A 2 -2.10 -46.20 42.39
C ALA A 2 -1.23 -45.09 41.80
N CYS A 3 -0.34 -45.44 40.86
CA CYS A 3 0.46 -44.46 40.12
C CYS A 3 -0.39 -43.90 38.98
N ILE A 4 -0.78 -42.64 39.07
CA ILE A 4 -1.41 -41.89 37.98
C ILE A 4 -0.27 -41.39 37.09
N ALA A 5 -0.14 -41.97 35.90
CA ALA A 5 0.79 -41.48 34.88
C ALA A 5 0.22 -40.20 34.26
N PHE A 6 0.87 -39.06 34.52
CA PHE A 6 0.61 -37.82 33.78
C PHE A 6 1.27 -37.95 32.41
N GLN A 7 0.47 -38.08 31.36
CA GLN A 7 0.95 -37.88 29.99
C GLN A 7 1.09 -36.37 29.73
N PRO A 8 2.23 -35.89 29.20
CA PRO A 8 2.34 -34.52 28.77
C PRO A 8 1.43 -34.34 27.55
N ALA A 9 0.44 -33.46 27.65
CA ALA A 9 -0.27 -32.97 26.49
C ALA A 9 0.73 -32.18 25.64
N MET A 10 1.16 -32.74 24.50
CA MET A 10 1.86 -31.96 23.49
C MET A 10 0.86 -30.96 22.92
N VAL A 11 0.87 -29.74 23.46
CA VAL A 11 0.22 -28.60 22.83
C VAL A 11 1.04 -28.29 21.58
N VAL A 12 0.58 -28.79 20.44
CA VAL A 12 1.02 -28.26 19.15
C VAL A 12 0.44 -26.86 19.08
N ALA A 13 1.28 -25.85 19.37
CA ALA A 13 0.98 -24.51 18.93
C ALA A 13 0.82 -24.59 17.41
N LYS A 14 -0.41 -24.45 16.93
CA LYS A 14 -0.65 -24.20 15.51
C LYS A 14 0.12 -22.91 15.25
N ASP A 15 1.26 -22.98 14.57
CA ASP A 15 1.91 -21.79 14.05
C ASP A 15 0.79 -21.00 13.38
N ALA A 16 0.40 -19.89 14.00
CA ALA A 16 -0.52 -18.97 13.37
C ALA A 16 0.24 -18.58 12.11
N ALA A 17 -0.18 -19.13 10.96
CA ALA A 17 0.43 -18.85 9.67
C ALA A 17 0.73 -17.36 9.68
N GLN A 18 2.02 -17.02 9.73
CA GLN A 18 2.48 -15.69 10.08
C GLN A 18 1.67 -14.71 9.24
N ALA A 19 0.92 -13.80 9.89
CA ALA A 19 -0.09 -13.00 9.21
C ALA A 19 0.62 -12.09 8.19
N ALA A 20 0.77 -12.59 6.96
CA ALA A 20 1.46 -11.90 5.90
C ALA A 20 0.61 -10.72 5.43
N PRO A 21 1.21 -9.61 5.00
CA PRO A 21 0.45 -8.48 4.50
C PRO A 21 -0.55 -8.90 3.40
N GLU A 22 -1.77 -8.39 3.51
CA GLU A 22 -2.85 -8.68 2.55
C GLU A 22 -2.57 -8.16 1.15
N ALA A 23 -1.61 -7.24 0.99
CA ALA A 23 -1.16 -6.78 -0.32
C ALA A 23 -0.74 -7.95 -1.24
N GLY A 24 -0.16 -9.03 -0.71
CA GLY A 24 0.15 -10.22 -1.52
C GLY A 24 -1.08 -10.91 -2.14
N SER A 25 -2.26 -10.75 -1.53
CA SER A 25 -3.54 -11.27 -2.05
C SER A 25 -4.30 -10.31 -2.94
N ARG A 26 -3.94 -9.02 -2.94
CA ARG A 26 -4.56 -8.02 -3.81
C ARG A 26 -4.07 -8.18 -5.25
N THR A 27 -4.85 -7.65 -6.18
CA THR A 27 -4.46 -7.66 -7.58
C THR A 27 -3.27 -6.72 -7.82
N TYR A 28 -2.46 -7.00 -8.83
CA TYR A 28 -1.36 -6.11 -9.23
C TYR A 28 -1.86 -4.70 -9.55
N PHE A 29 -3.05 -4.59 -10.13
CA PHE A 29 -3.72 -3.31 -10.35
C PHE A 29 -3.95 -2.56 -9.04
N GLN A 30 -4.51 -3.23 -8.04
CA GLN A 30 -4.76 -2.64 -6.73
C GLN A 30 -3.46 -2.27 -6.02
N ASN A 31 -2.46 -3.15 -6.00
CA ASN A 31 -1.16 -2.87 -5.39
C ASN A 31 -0.43 -1.71 -6.07
N PHE A 32 -0.57 -1.54 -7.39
CA PHE A 32 -0.03 -0.38 -8.09
C PHE A 32 -0.70 0.91 -7.61
N LYS A 33 -2.04 0.93 -7.47
CA LYS A 33 -2.75 2.08 -6.93
C LYS A 33 -2.38 2.38 -5.47
N ASP A 34 -2.24 1.34 -4.65
CA ASP A 34 -1.78 1.44 -3.26
C ASP A 34 -0.37 2.05 -3.20
N MET A 35 0.52 1.63 -4.11
CA MET A 35 1.88 2.16 -4.24
C MET A 35 1.88 3.64 -4.62
N VAL A 36 1.03 4.07 -5.55
CA VAL A 36 0.91 5.49 -5.92
C VAL A 36 0.33 6.33 -4.79
N LEU A 37 -0.62 5.80 -4.02
CA LEU A 37 -1.11 6.46 -2.81
C LEU A 37 0.02 6.66 -1.79
N ALA A 38 0.83 5.62 -1.57
CA ALA A 38 1.98 5.67 -0.67
C ALA A 38 3.00 6.71 -1.14
N GLU A 39 3.33 6.77 -2.43
CA GLU A 39 4.24 7.77 -3.00
C GLU A 39 3.72 9.21 -2.83
N CYS A 40 2.42 9.42 -3.00
CA CYS A 40 1.78 10.71 -2.75
C CYS A 40 1.94 11.14 -1.29
N LEU A 41 1.66 10.23 -0.35
CA LEU A 41 1.81 10.49 1.08
C LEU A 41 3.27 10.72 1.47
N ALA A 42 4.21 9.94 0.93
CA ALA A 42 5.64 10.15 1.16
C ALA A 42 6.09 11.54 0.70
N THR A 43 5.60 11.98 -0.46
CA THR A 43 5.89 13.33 -1.01
C THR A 43 5.29 14.43 -0.14
N ALA A 44 4.01 14.30 0.24
CA ALA A 44 3.31 15.25 1.08
C ALA A 44 3.95 15.41 2.47
N TYR A 45 4.30 14.29 3.09
CA TYR A 45 4.81 14.22 4.46
C TYR A 45 6.34 14.09 4.53
N LYS A 46 7.08 14.50 3.50
CA LYS A 46 8.55 14.37 3.43
C LYS A 46 9.31 15.01 4.60
N GLN A 47 8.70 16.00 5.27
CA GLN A 47 9.29 16.68 6.42
C GLN A 47 8.94 16.01 7.77
N ALA A 48 8.21 14.89 7.75
CA ALA A 48 7.86 14.08 8.91
C ALA A 48 8.63 12.73 8.84
N PRO A 49 9.88 12.67 9.33
CA PRO A 49 10.81 11.58 9.03
C PRO A 49 10.31 10.19 9.47
N GLY A 50 9.55 10.10 10.56
CA GLY A 50 8.93 8.84 11.00
C GLY A 50 7.91 8.32 9.99
N ALA A 51 7.03 9.19 9.51
CA ALA A 51 6.04 8.84 8.49
C ALA A 51 6.72 8.52 7.15
N SER A 52 7.67 9.35 6.71
CA SER A 52 8.38 9.12 5.44
C SER A 52 9.11 7.77 5.42
N LYS A 53 9.76 7.39 6.52
CA LYS A 53 10.47 6.10 6.64
C LYS A 53 9.52 4.90 6.54
N ASP A 54 8.39 4.96 7.25
CA ASP A 54 7.40 3.89 7.26
C ASP A 54 6.71 3.73 5.90
N ILE A 55 6.29 4.84 5.30
CA ILE A 55 5.66 4.87 3.97
C ILE A 55 6.65 4.39 2.90
N GLY A 56 7.90 4.84 2.92
CA GLY A 56 8.91 4.40 1.96
C GLY A 56 9.22 2.90 2.04
N SER A 57 9.27 2.35 3.26
CA SER A 57 9.44 0.90 3.48
C SER A 57 8.24 0.12 2.94
N SER A 58 7.02 0.60 3.20
CA SER A 58 5.78 0.01 2.68
C SER A 58 5.68 0.08 1.16
N THR A 59 6.13 1.18 0.55
CA THR A 59 6.18 1.37 -0.91
C THR A 59 7.11 0.36 -1.57
N SER A 60 8.25 0.08 -0.94
CA SER A 60 9.20 -0.93 -1.42
C SER A 60 8.59 -2.33 -1.43
N ALA A 61 7.85 -2.70 -0.37
CA ALA A 61 7.14 -3.98 -0.33
C ALA A 61 6.03 -4.07 -1.40
N LEU A 62 5.29 -2.98 -1.65
CA LEU A 62 4.26 -2.95 -2.69
C LEU A 62 4.86 -3.12 -4.09
N ARG A 63 6.03 -2.51 -4.35
CA ARG A 63 6.77 -2.69 -5.61
C ARG A 63 7.11 -4.16 -5.85
N ASP A 64 7.50 -4.90 -4.81
CA ASP A 64 7.84 -6.33 -4.93
C ASP A 64 6.59 -7.21 -5.18
N TRP A 65 5.39 -6.70 -4.90
CA TRP A 65 4.12 -7.41 -5.05
C TRP A 65 3.24 -6.88 -6.19
N THR A 66 3.82 -6.15 -7.14
CA THR A 66 3.14 -5.75 -8.38
C THR A 66 4.08 -5.83 -9.59
N TYR A 67 3.53 -6.16 -10.76
CA TYR A 67 4.27 -6.12 -12.03
C TYR A 67 3.79 -4.97 -12.88
N TYR A 68 4.66 -4.00 -13.11
CA TYR A 68 4.36 -2.82 -13.92
C TYR A 68 5.60 -2.37 -14.71
N ASP A 69 5.37 -1.49 -15.68
CA ASP A 69 6.41 -0.85 -16.48
C ASP A 69 7.26 0.10 -15.62
N MET A 70 8.38 -0.41 -15.10
CA MET A 70 9.28 0.35 -14.20
C MET A 70 10.06 1.45 -14.93
N GLU A 71 10.11 1.44 -16.27
CA GLU A 71 10.77 2.49 -17.04
C GLU A 71 9.86 3.71 -17.18
N ARG A 72 8.57 3.49 -17.52
CA ARG A 72 7.62 4.58 -17.77
C ARG A 72 6.85 5.03 -16.53
N ALA A 73 6.63 4.14 -15.56
CA ALA A 73 5.79 4.46 -14.41
C ALA A 73 6.32 5.61 -13.53
N PRO A 74 7.62 5.74 -13.22
CA PRO A 74 8.11 6.81 -12.34
C PRO A 74 7.68 8.21 -12.79
N ASP A 75 7.83 8.53 -14.08
CA ASP A 75 7.45 9.83 -14.62
C ASP A 75 5.95 10.08 -14.55
N VAL A 76 5.13 9.07 -14.87
CA VAL A 76 3.67 9.15 -14.80
C VAL A 76 3.21 9.35 -13.35
N ILE A 77 3.79 8.60 -12.41
CA ILE A 77 3.47 8.69 -10.98
C ILE A 77 3.85 10.07 -10.44
N HIS A 78 5.07 10.55 -10.69
CA HIS A 78 5.51 11.87 -10.25
C HIS A 78 4.62 12.99 -10.79
N ALA A 79 4.23 12.92 -12.07
CA ALA A 79 3.34 13.91 -12.68
C ALA A 79 1.96 13.92 -12.01
N LEU A 80 1.37 12.75 -11.75
CA LEU A 80 0.07 12.63 -11.08
C LEU A 80 0.13 13.13 -9.63
N VAL A 81 1.16 12.74 -8.88
CA VAL A 81 1.37 13.19 -7.49
C VAL A 81 1.53 14.70 -7.44
N ALA A 82 2.40 15.28 -8.26
CA ALA A 82 2.61 16.73 -8.32
C ALA A 82 1.31 17.48 -8.67
N LYS A 83 0.56 17.00 -9.66
CA LYS A 83 -0.73 17.58 -10.06
C LYS A 83 -1.73 17.61 -8.91
N TYR A 84 -1.87 16.53 -8.17
CA TYR A 84 -2.85 16.45 -7.08
C TYR A 84 -2.42 17.24 -5.85
N LEU A 85 -1.13 17.21 -5.48
CA LEU A 85 -0.63 17.99 -4.34
C LEU A 85 -0.67 19.50 -4.57
N ALA A 86 -0.56 19.95 -5.83
CA ALA A 86 -0.66 21.36 -6.21
C ALA A 86 -2.08 21.94 -6.13
N ARG A 87 -3.12 21.14 -5.87
CA ARG A 87 -4.49 21.64 -5.76
C ARG A 87 -4.65 22.54 -4.52
N ASP A 88 -5.33 23.67 -4.70
CA ASP A 88 -5.70 24.58 -3.59
C ASP A 88 -7.03 24.14 -2.98
N TYR A 89 -6.97 23.24 -2.00
CA TYR A 89 -8.15 22.75 -1.28
C TYR A 89 -8.51 23.72 -0.16
N ARG A 90 -9.80 24.06 -0.08
CA ARG A 90 -10.36 24.98 0.90
C ARG A 90 -11.56 24.36 1.57
N ASN A 91 -11.68 24.58 2.87
CA ASN A 91 -12.86 24.22 3.64
C ASN A 91 -12.98 25.23 4.78
N PRO A 92 -13.88 26.23 4.67
CA PRO A 92 -13.99 27.31 5.66
C PRO A 92 -14.25 26.82 7.08
N VAL A 93 -14.92 25.67 7.24
CA VAL A 93 -15.21 25.09 8.56
C VAL A 93 -13.91 24.56 9.19
N VAL A 94 -13.19 23.70 8.48
CA VAL A 94 -11.92 23.13 9.00
C VAL A 94 -10.86 24.21 9.15
N GLU A 95 -10.74 25.14 8.21
CA GLU A 95 -9.76 26.24 8.26
C GLU A 95 -10.01 27.19 9.45
N SER A 96 -11.24 27.26 9.97
CA SER A 96 -11.55 28.01 11.19
C SER A 96 -11.09 27.31 12.48
N GLU A 97 -10.89 25.99 12.44
CA GLU A 97 -10.48 25.17 13.59
C GLU A 97 -8.98 24.80 13.55
N VAL A 98 -8.43 24.61 12.35
CA VAL A 98 -7.05 24.18 12.11
C VAL A 98 -6.36 25.17 11.18
N ARG A 99 -5.45 25.96 11.75
CA ARG A 99 -4.65 26.92 10.97
C ARG A 99 -3.72 26.20 9.99
N ASP A 100 -3.57 26.81 8.82
CA ASP A 100 -2.62 26.39 7.77
C ASP A 100 -2.77 24.93 7.29
N VAL A 101 -3.98 24.36 7.44
CA VAL A 101 -4.30 23.02 6.94
C VAL A 101 -4.18 22.98 5.42
N LYS A 102 -3.38 22.04 4.90
CA LYS A 102 -3.11 21.90 3.45
C LYS A 102 -3.99 20.88 2.75
N PHE A 103 -4.67 20.02 3.52
CA PHE A 103 -5.45 18.88 3.02
C PHE A 103 -4.66 17.87 2.17
N ASP A 104 -3.35 17.73 2.38
CA ASP A 104 -2.51 16.87 1.53
C ASP A 104 -2.93 15.39 1.57
N PHE A 105 -3.35 14.88 2.73
CA PHE A 105 -3.95 13.54 2.83
C PHE A 105 -5.18 13.39 1.92
N LEU A 106 -6.11 14.35 1.96
CA LEU A 106 -7.32 14.32 1.14
C LEU A 106 -6.99 14.38 -0.36
N LYS A 107 -6.00 15.19 -0.75
CA LYS A 107 -5.51 15.22 -2.14
C LYS A 107 -4.97 13.86 -2.59
N CYS A 108 -4.26 13.14 -1.71
CA CYS A 108 -3.77 11.79 -2.01
C CYS A 108 -4.89 10.74 -2.08
N ILE A 109 -5.93 10.86 -1.25
CA ILE A 109 -7.14 10.02 -1.37
C ILE A 109 -7.85 10.29 -2.70
N ASP A 110 -7.97 11.55 -3.11
CA ASP A 110 -8.57 11.90 -4.40
C ASP A 110 -7.74 11.42 -5.59
N LEU A 111 -6.40 11.40 -5.47
CA LEU A 111 -5.50 10.79 -6.45
C LEU A 111 -5.80 9.29 -6.56
N TYR A 112 -5.87 8.60 -5.42
CA TYR A 112 -6.13 7.16 -5.35
C TYR A 112 -7.48 6.75 -5.99
N HIS A 113 -8.52 7.57 -5.82
CA HIS A 113 -9.82 7.37 -6.46
C HIS A 113 -9.95 8.01 -7.86
N GLY A 114 -8.93 8.73 -8.32
CA GLY A 114 -8.93 9.48 -9.57
C GLY A 114 -8.97 8.59 -10.81
N LYS A 115 -9.73 9.03 -11.83
CA LYS A 115 -9.78 8.37 -13.15
C LYS A 115 -8.40 8.31 -13.83
N GLU A 116 -7.56 9.30 -13.58
CA GLU A 116 -6.23 9.40 -14.19
C GLU A 116 -5.30 8.28 -13.70
N LEU A 117 -5.36 7.97 -12.39
CA LEU A 117 -4.65 6.84 -11.83
C LEU A 117 -5.20 5.50 -12.34
N ASP A 118 -6.53 5.37 -12.48
CA ASP A 118 -7.15 4.17 -13.05
C ASP A 118 -6.67 3.92 -14.49
N VAL A 119 -6.62 4.96 -15.32
CA VAL A 119 -6.09 4.90 -16.70
C VAL A 119 -4.60 4.54 -16.69
N ALA A 120 -3.79 5.19 -15.87
CA ALA A 120 -2.36 4.90 -15.76
C ALA A 120 -2.13 3.44 -15.33
N ALA A 121 -2.85 2.95 -14.33
CA ALA A 121 -2.74 1.58 -13.86
C ALA A 121 -3.13 0.56 -14.95
N LYS A 122 -4.16 0.83 -15.76
CA LYS A 122 -4.52 -0.03 -16.91
C LYS A 122 -3.44 -0.09 -17.99
N GLN A 123 -2.68 0.99 -18.16
CA GLN A 123 -1.63 1.09 -19.17
C GLN A 123 -0.28 0.52 -18.71
N LEU A 124 0.04 0.68 -17.42
CA LEU A 124 1.36 0.39 -16.87
C LEU A 124 1.43 -0.98 -16.19
N VAL A 125 0.32 -1.51 -15.67
CA VAL A 125 0.32 -2.77 -14.92
C VAL A 125 0.19 -3.96 -15.86
N SER A 126 1.15 -4.89 -15.75
CA SER A 126 1.09 -6.19 -16.42
C SER A 126 0.20 -7.15 -15.64
N ARG A 127 -0.67 -7.88 -16.36
CA ARG A 127 -1.58 -8.89 -15.78
C ARG A 127 -2.40 -8.32 -14.59
N PRO A 128 -3.16 -7.24 -14.79
CA PRO A 128 -3.73 -6.43 -13.70
C PRO A 128 -4.62 -7.19 -12.72
N ASN A 129 -5.20 -8.32 -13.12
CA ASN A 129 -6.10 -9.13 -12.29
C ASN A 129 -5.40 -10.30 -11.56
N ARG A 130 -4.09 -10.50 -11.75
CA ARG A 130 -3.29 -11.50 -11.03
C ARG A 130 -2.84 -10.96 -9.67
N THR A 131 -2.44 -11.87 -8.78
CA THR A 131 -1.98 -11.55 -7.43
C THR A 131 -0.63 -12.21 -7.17
N TYR A 132 0.22 -11.57 -6.36
CA TYR A 132 1.54 -12.10 -6.04
C TYR A 132 1.46 -13.49 -5.40
N ARG A 133 0.58 -13.64 -4.41
CA ARG A 133 0.43 -14.86 -3.61
C ARG A 133 -0.03 -16.04 -4.46
N THR A 134 -0.90 -15.85 -5.43
CA THR A 134 -1.35 -16.95 -6.30
C THR A 134 -0.25 -17.42 -7.25
N GLU A 135 0.64 -16.53 -7.68
CA GLU A 135 1.75 -16.87 -8.58
C GLU A 135 2.99 -17.43 -7.84
N HIS A 136 3.13 -17.13 -6.54
CA HIS A 136 4.28 -17.52 -5.71
C HIS A 136 3.92 -18.42 -4.52
N SER A 137 2.76 -19.09 -4.57
CA SER A 137 2.39 -20.07 -3.54
C SER A 137 3.37 -21.25 -3.53
N PRO A 138 3.80 -21.73 -2.34
CA PRO A 138 4.58 -22.96 -2.25
C PRO A 138 3.82 -24.10 -2.91
N LYS A 139 4.49 -24.88 -3.77
CA LYS A 139 3.89 -26.10 -4.34
C LYS A 139 3.68 -27.10 -3.19
N PRO A 140 2.57 -27.86 -3.18
CA PRO A 140 2.43 -28.99 -2.26
C PRO A 140 3.61 -29.94 -2.46
N GLN A 141 4.24 -30.37 -1.37
CA GLN A 141 5.23 -31.45 -1.37
C GLN A 141 4.55 -32.79 -1.63
#